data_AF-M3IAY4-F1
#
_entry.id   AF-M3IAY4-F1
#
_cell.length_a   1.000
_cell.length_b   1.000
_cell.length_c   1.000
_cell.angle_alpha   90.00
_cell.angle_beta   90.00
_cell.angle_gamma   90.00
#
_symmetry.space_group_name_H-M   'P 1'
#
loop_
_entity.id
_entity.type
_entity.pdbx_description
1 polymer ?
#
loop_
_entity_poly.entity_id
_entity_poly.type
_entity_poly.pdbx_seq_one_letter_code
_entity_poly.pdbx_strand_id
1 'polypeptide(L)'
;MSEERIARYPVANRDESRLMVLDVNTGTISSEPSFKNVISYLKEGDLLVANHTKVSKRRVYLRSKTKARIHEAMFLEEKESLWKCKIRNSKKLKMGEQLCDEKTKQILFTIERKEEEFVFLKPKHSLQEEDFQQIGEIPIPPYLKRNADSEDEIRYQTLFAKTPGSVAAPTAGLHFSENIFKTLKEKKIQFCTLELKVGYGTFQPLTEENFQNQKLHREDFF
;
A
#
# COMPACT_ATOMS: atom_id res chain seq x y z
N MET A 1 -17.18 9.29 -10.60
CA MET A 1 -16.56 8.54 -11.73
C MET A 1 -17.32 7.23 -11.92
N SER A 2 -17.47 6.74 -13.15
CA SER A 2 -18.07 5.41 -13.41
C SER A 2 -17.13 4.30 -12.95
N GLU A 3 -17.67 3.22 -12.34
CA GLU A 3 -16.87 2.04 -11.94
C GLU A 3 -16.16 1.39 -13.14
N GLU A 4 -16.72 1.51 -14.35
CA GLU A 4 -16.16 0.93 -15.57
C GLU A 4 -14.81 1.55 -15.99
N ARG A 5 -14.50 2.75 -15.48
CA ARG A 5 -13.22 3.43 -15.74
C ARG A 5 -12.14 3.12 -14.72
N ILE A 6 -12.45 2.33 -13.69
CA ILE A 6 -11.49 1.89 -12.67
C ILE A 6 -10.91 0.54 -13.12
N ALA A 7 -9.65 0.57 -13.56
CA ALA A 7 -8.94 -0.64 -13.92
C ALA A 7 -8.81 -1.57 -12.69
N ARG A 8 -9.32 -2.81 -12.82
CA ARG A 8 -9.23 -3.84 -11.75
C ARG A 8 -7.89 -4.58 -11.72
N TYR A 9 -7.23 -4.61 -12.87
CA TYR A 9 -5.92 -5.20 -13.09
C TYR A 9 -5.05 -4.22 -13.88
N PRO A 10 -3.73 -4.19 -13.64
CA PRO A 10 -2.83 -3.39 -14.45
C PRO A 10 -2.77 -3.94 -15.89
N VAL A 11 -2.31 -3.09 -16.81
CA VAL A 11 -1.92 -3.54 -18.16
C VAL A 11 -0.75 -4.52 -18.09
N ALA A 12 -0.65 -5.43 -19.08
CA ALA A 12 0.38 -6.48 -19.11
C ALA A 12 1.80 -5.91 -18.94
N ASN A 13 2.14 -4.87 -19.71
CA ASN A 13 3.37 -4.12 -19.49
C ASN A 13 3.06 -2.81 -18.78
N ARG A 14 3.73 -2.57 -17.63
CA ARG A 14 3.42 -1.42 -16.76
C ARG A 14 3.56 -0.05 -17.43
N ASP A 15 4.40 0.04 -18.46
CA ASP A 15 4.64 1.26 -19.22
C ASP A 15 3.69 1.46 -20.42
N GLU A 16 2.74 0.56 -20.64
CA GLU A 16 1.73 0.66 -21.71
C GLU A 16 0.41 1.33 -21.25
N SER A 17 0.34 1.79 -20.01
CA SER A 17 -0.76 2.65 -19.58
C SER A 17 -0.73 3.97 -20.34
N ARG A 18 -1.90 4.53 -20.66
CA ARG A 18 -2.00 5.88 -21.25
C ARG A 18 -1.45 6.94 -20.29
N LEU A 19 -0.91 8.03 -20.84
CA LEU A 19 -0.41 9.18 -20.07
C LEU A 19 -1.16 10.44 -20.51
N MET A 20 -1.84 11.10 -19.58
CA MET A 20 -2.41 12.43 -19.77
C MET A 20 -1.36 13.46 -19.39
N VAL A 21 -1.14 14.46 -20.26
CA VAL A 21 -0.19 15.55 -20.02
C VAL A 21 -0.97 16.86 -19.97
N LEU A 22 -0.75 17.61 -18.89
CA LEU A 22 -1.29 18.94 -18.69
C LEU A 22 -0.14 19.93 -18.70
N ASP A 23 -0.15 20.86 -19.65
CA ASP A 23 0.69 22.03 -19.60
C ASP A 23 0.06 23.06 -18.66
N VAL A 24 0.72 23.31 -17.53
CA VAL A 24 0.21 24.20 -16.48
C VAL A 24 0.22 25.68 -16.87
N ASN A 25 1.03 26.07 -17.85
CA ASN A 25 1.13 27.46 -18.30
C ASN A 25 0.03 27.80 -19.32
N THR A 26 -0.28 26.85 -20.20
CA THR A 26 -1.27 27.05 -21.28
C THR A 26 -2.63 26.45 -20.96
N GLY A 27 -2.71 25.55 -19.97
CA GLY A 27 -3.91 24.76 -19.67
C GLY A 27 -4.19 23.66 -20.71
N THR A 28 -3.28 23.44 -21.66
CA THR A 28 -3.47 22.46 -22.74
C THR A 28 -3.39 21.04 -22.18
N ILE A 29 -4.39 20.23 -22.51
CA ILE A 29 -4.43 18.80 -22.17
C ILE A 29 -4.18 17.99 -23.44
N SER A 30 -3.16 17.12 -23.39
CA SER A 30 -2.89 16.12 -24.42
C SER A 30 -2.88 14.71 -23.81
N SER A 31 -2.94 13.70 -24.68
CA SER A 31 -2.88 12.29 -24.27
C SER A 31 -1.84 11.58 -25.11
N GLU A 32 -0.87 10.98 -24.44
CA GLU A 32 0.03 10.01 -25.03
C GLU A 32 -0.62 8.61 -25.02
N PRO A 33 -0.34 7.78 -26.04
CA PRO A 33 -0.87 6.43 -26.11
C PRO A 33 -0.25 5.50 -25.05
N SER A 34 0.96 5.83 -24.55
CA SER A 34 1.72 5.01 -23.61
C SER A 34 2.56 5.88 -22.66
N PHE A 35 2.79 5.37 -21.45
CA PHE A 35 3.64 5.99 -20.44
C PHE A 35 5.12 6.01 -20.87
N LYS A 36 5.53 5.15 -21.82
CA LYS A 36 6.86 5.21 -22.46
C LYS A 36 7.19 6.61 -23.00
N ASN A 37 6.18 7.34 -23.46
CA ASN A 37 6.32 8.69 -23.99
C ASN A 37 6.77 9.72 -22.94
N VAL A 38 6.70 9.41 -21.63
CA VAL A 38 7.20 10.29 -20.55
C VAL A 38 8.66 10.70 -20.76
N ILE A 39 9.47 9.84 -21.41
CA ILE A 39 10.88 10.08 -21.72
C ILE A 39 11.08 11.33 -22.59
N SER A 40 10.10 11.67 -23.45
CA SER A 40 10.17 12.84 -24.32
C SER A 40 10.00 14.17 -23.58
N TYR A 41 9.37 14.14 -22.40
CA TYR A 41 9.07 15.31 -21.59
C TYR A 41 10.19 15.68 -20.61
N LEU A 42 11.18 14.80 -20.44
CA LEU A 42 12.31 14.99 -19.53
C LEU A 42 13.59 15.33 -20.31
N LYS A 43 14.42 16.21 -19.75
CA LYS A 43 15.69 16.68 -20.33
C LYS A 43 16.87 16.46 -19.40
N GLU A 44 18.08 16.42 -19.96
CA GLU A 44 19.32 16.30 -19.19
C GLU A 44 19.35 17.31 -18.04
N GLY A 45 19.68 16.84 -16.84
CA GLY A 45 19.69 17.65 -15.61
C GLY A 45 18.39 17.64 -14.82
N ASP A 46 17.28 17.14 -15.36
CA ASP A 46 16.05 16.95 -14.57
C ASP A 46 16.26 15.88 -13.48
N LEU A 47 15.56 16.03 -12.35
CA LEU A 47 15.59 15.12 -11.21
C LEU A 47 14.23 14.46 -11.00
N LEU A 48 14.20 13.14 -11.02
CA LEU A 48 13.05 12.35 -10.60
C LEU A 48 13.22 11.88 -9.15
N VAL A 49 12.26 12.25 -8.31
CA VAL A 49 12.21 11.85 -6.89
C VAL A 49 11.22 10.70 -6.74
N ALA A 50 11.67 9.56 -6.22
CA ALA A 50 10.81 8.39 -6.02
C ALA A 50 10.73 7.98 -4.55
N ASN A 51 9.54 7.56 -4.10
CA ASN A 51 9.41 6.87 -2.83
C ASN A 51 9.96 5.44 -2.97
N HIS A 52 10.93 5.07 -2.14
CA HIS A 52 11.58 3.76 -2.18
C HIS A 52 11.00 2.74 -1.18
N THR A 53 9.91 3.07 -0.49
CA THR A 53 9.30 2.11 0.43
C THR A 53 8.67 0.92 -0.31
N LYS A 54 8.74 -0.24 0.31
CA LYS A 54 8.22 -1.51 -0.16
C LYS A 54 6.95 -1.86 0.62
N VAL A 55 5.94 -2.35 -0.09
CA VAL A 55 4.70 -2.79 0.54
C VAL A 55 4.95 -4.06 1.34
N SER A 56 4.65 -4.02 2.63
CA SER A 56 4.75 -5.15 3.56
C SER A 56 3.49 -6.01 3.51
N LYS A 57 3.63 -7.33 3.74
CA LYS A 57 2.51 -8.28 3.79
C LYS A 57 1.70 -8.14 5.09
N ARG A 58 1.00 -7.02 5.25
CA ARG A 58 0.31 -6.63 6.49
C ARG A 58 -1.16 -7.06 6.56
N ARG A 59 -1.69 -7.68 5.51
CA ARG A 59 -3.04 -8.25 5.51
C ARG A 59 -2.97 -9.68 6.05
N VAL A 60 -3.46 -9.90 7.25
CA VAL A 60 -3.39 -11.20 7.94
C VAL A 60 -4.80 -11.68 8.26
N TYR A 61 -5.07 -12.96 8.02
CA TYR A 61 -6.29 -13.60 8.48
C TYR A 61 -6.07 -14.20 9.87
N LEU A 62 -6.95 -13.84 10.80
CA LEU A 62 -6.91 -14.25 12.19
C LEU A 62 -8.15 -15.06 12.55
N ARG A 63 -7.99 -16.16 13.27
CA ARG A 63 -9.09 -16.99 13.75
C ARG A 63 -9.24 -16.86 15.26
N SER A 64 -10.47 -16.67 15.72
CA SER A 64 -10.76 -16.77 17.15
C SER A 64 -10.60 -18.22 17.61
N LYS A 65 -9.92 -18.45 18.74
CA LYS A 65 -9.89 -19.79 19.33
C LYS A 65 -11.28 -20.27 19.76
N THR A 66 -12.13 -19.34 20.18
CA THR A 66 -13.44 -19.66 20.77
C THR A 66 -14.56 -19.80 19.73
N LYS A 67 -14.34 -19.29 18.52
CA LYS A 67 -15.34 -19.26 17.44
C LYS A 67 -14.66 -19.67 16.14
N ALA A 68 -15.32 -20.51 15.33
CA ALA A 68 -14.80 -20.93 14.02
C ALA A 68 -14.71 -19.80 12.96
N ARG A 69 -14.72 -18.53 13.37
CA ARG A 69 -14.77 -17.35 12.50
C ARG A 69 -13.37 -16.83 12.20
N ILE A 70 -13.14 -16.54 10.92
CA ILE A 70 -11.96 -15.86 10.41
C ILE A 70 -12.25 -14.34 10.34
N HIS A 71 -11.26 -13.57 10.75
CA HIS A 71 -11.23 -12.11 10.74
C HIS A 71 -10.08 -11.65 9.86
N GLU A 72 -10.37 -10.78 8.91
CA GLU A 72 -9.34 -10.08 8.15
C GLU A 72 -8.81 -8.92 8.99
N ALA A 73 -7.50 -8.86 9.19
CA ALA A 73 -6.81 -7.84 9.96
C ALA A 73 -5.74 -7.16 9.12
N MET A 74 -5.75 -5.84 9.09
CA MET A 74 -4.67 -5.03 8.54
C MET A 74 -3.78 -4.53 9.68
N PHE A 75 -2.51 -4.93 9.69
CA PHE A 75 -1.51 -4.48 10.66
C PHE A 75 -0.90 -3.15 10.21
N LEU A 76 -0.96 -2.11 11.04
CA LEU A 76 -0.63 -0.75 10.64
C LEU A 76 0.70 -0.28 11.23
N GLU A 77 0.84 -0.42 12.54
CA GLU A 77 1.95 0.13 13.31
C GLU A 77 2.16 -0.70 14.57
N GLU A 78 3.40 -0.82 15.01
CA GLU A 78 3.74 -1.36 16.32
C GLU A 78 4.15 -0.23 17.27
N LYS A 79 3.53 -0.20 18.45
CA LYS A 79 3.90 0.71 19.55
C LYS A 79 3.81 -0.03 20.87
N GLU A 80 4.88 0.04 21.68
CA GLU A 80 4.93 -0.60 23.00
C GLU A 80 4.58 -2.11 22.96
N SER A 81 5.09 -2.83 21.96
CA SER A 81 4.79 -4.25 21.69
C SER A 81 3.31 -4.57 21.41
N LEU A 82 2.51 -3.54 21.09
CA LEU A 82 1.15 -3.68 20.61
C LEU A 82 1.08 -3.30 19.14
N TRP A 83 0.51 -4.18 18.34
CA TRP A 83 0.20 -3.91 16.95
C TRP A 83 -1.17 -3.25 16.82
N LYS A 84 -1.20 -2.03 16.30
CA LYS A 84 -2.42 -1.33 15.91
C LYS A 84 -2.95 -1.95 14.63
N CYS A 85 -4.15 -2.52 14.69
CA CYS A 85 -4.77 -3.22 13.57
C CYS A 85 -6.16 -2.67 13.24
N LYS A 86 -6.50 -2.65 11.96
CA LYS A 86 -7.90 -2.51 11.51
C LYS A 86 -8.46 -3.89 11.22
N ILE A 87 -9.40 -4.35 12.04
CA ILE A 87 -9.96 -5.70 11.94
C ILE A 87 -11.41 -5.65 11.46
N ARG A 88 -11.70 -6.38 10.38
CA ARG A 88 -13.06 -6.48 9.85
C ARG A 88 -13.98 -7.17 10.88
N ASN A 89 -15.13 -6.55 11.13
CA ASN A 89 -16.10 -7.00 12.15
C ASN A 89 -15.55 -7.03 13.59
N SER A 90 -14.63 -6.11 13.94
CA SER A 90 -14.02 -5.97 15.27
C SER A 90 -15.01 -5.76 16.42
N LYS A 91 -16.24 -5.29 16.15
CA LYS A 91 -17.30 -5.11 17.17
C LYS A 91 -17.60 -6.39 17.96
N LYS A 92 -17.45 -7.57 17.34
CA LYS A 92 -17.76 -8.88 17.96
C LYS A 92 -16.60 -9.50 18.75
N LEU A 93 -15.42 -8.89 18.68
CA LEU A 93 -14.23 -9.31 19.41
C LEU A 93 -14.23 -8.73 20.82
N LYS A 94 -13.89 -9.55 21.81
CA LYS A 94 -13.86 -9.16 23.24
C LYS A 94 -12.43 -8.85 23.67
N MET A 95 -12.29 -7.97 24.66
CA MET A 95 -11.02 -7.75 25.37
C MET A 95 -10.52 -9.07 25.99
N GLY A 96 -9.21 -9.33 25.93
CA GLY A 96 -8.59 -10.57 26.39
C GLY A 96 -8.81 -11.79 25.48
N GLU A 97 -9.59 -11.67 24.40
CA GLU A 97 -9.81 -12.77 23.46
C GLU A 97 -8.50 -13.10 22.73
N GLN A 98 -8.21 -14.39 22.59
CA GLN A 98 -7.04 -14.88 21.85
C GLN A 98 -7.40 -15.19 20.39
N LEU A 99 -6.59 -14.65 19.49
CA LEU A 99 -6.62 -14.91 18.05
C LEU A 99 -5.36 -15.67 17.64
N CYS A 100 -5.47 -16.52 16.63
CA CYS A 100 -4.35 -17.21 16.01
C CYS A 100 -4.26 -16.80 14.53
N ASP A 101 -3.06 -16.70 13.97
CA ASP A 101 -2.92 -16.57 12.52
C ASP A 101 -3.58 -17.77 11.79
N GLU A 102 -4.15 -17.53 10.62
CA GLU A 102 -4.89 -18.57 9.89
C GLU A 102 -3.97 -19.51 9.11
N LYS A 103 -2.80 -19.05 8.70
CA LYS A 103 -1.97 -19.69 7.66
C LYS A 103 -1.01 -20.74 8.24
N THR A 104 -0.27 -20.39 9.29
CA THR A 104 0.68 -21.29 9.97
C THR A 104 0.13 -21.82 11.30
N LYS A 105 -0.83 -21.11 11.91
CA LYS A 105 -1.41 -21.42 13.24
C LYS A 105 -0.39 -21.34 14.38
N GLN A 106 0.73 -20.66 14.20
CA GLN A 106 1.85 -20.64 15.15
C GLN A 106 1.87 -19.36 15.99
N ILE A 107 1.32 -18.27 15.48
CA ILE A 107 1.39 -16.96 16.11
C ILE A 107 0.06 -16.67 16.80
N LEU A 108 0.14 -16.47 18.11
CA LEU A 108 -0.99 -16.11 18.96
C LEU A 108 -0.96 -14.62 19.30
N PHE A 109 -2.14 -14.01 19.25
CA PHE A 109 -2.38 -12.62 19.58
C PHE A 109 -3.42 -12.52 20.68
N THR A 110 -3.24 -11.59 21.61
CA THR A 110 -4.24 -11.23 22.63
C THR A 110 -4.75 -9.83 22.36
N ILE A 111 -6.07 -9.63 22.46
CA ILE A 111 -6.69 -8.31 22.32
C ILE A 111 -6.51 -7.54 23.63
N GLU A 112 -5.59 -6.59 23.64
CA GLU A 112 -5.24 -5.80 24.84
C GLU A 112 -5.95 -4.45 24.91
N ARG A 113 -6.35 -3.90 23.76
CA ARG A 113 -7.01 -2.58 23.71
C ARG A 113 -7.86 -2.42 22.46
N LYS A 114 -8.91 -1.61 22.57
CA LYS A 114 -9.78 -1.19 21.45
C LYS A 114 -10.00 0.32 21.55
N GLU A 115 -9.74 1.05 20.47
CA GLU A 115 -9.95 2.49 20.38
C GLU A 115 -10.64 2.78 19.04
N GLU A 116 -11.84 3.36 19.10
CA GLU A 116 -12.68 3.65 17.92
C GLU A 116 -12.81 2.44 16.96
N GLU A 117 -12.17 2.51 15.79
CA GLU A 117 -12.15 1.48 14.76
C GLU A 117 -10.95 0.53 14.83
N PHE A 118 -9.99 0.81 15.71
CA PHE A 118 -8.75 0.06 15.85
C PHE A 118 -8.80 -0.96 16.98
N VAL A 119 -8.10 -2.06 16.77
CA VAL A 119 -7.86 -3.12 17.75
C VAL A 119 -6.36 -3.26 17.93
N PHE A 120 -5.89 -3.28 19.16
CA PHE A 120 -4.49 -3.46 19.49
C PHE A 120 -4.23 -4.90 19.91
N LEU A 121 -3.38 -5.57 19.16
CA LEU A 121 -3.03 -6.95 19.34
C LEU A 121 -1.64 -7.07 19.97
N LYS A 122 -1.53 -7.79 21.08
CA LYS A 122 -0.25 -8.20 21.65
C LYS A 122 0.11 -9.59 21.14
N PRO A 123 1.14 -9.73 20.29
CA PRO A 123 1.61 -11.05 19.91
C PRO A 123 2.30 -11.72 21.11
N LYS A 124 2.28 -13.05 21.18
CA LYS A 124 2.93 -13.81 22.25
C LYS A 124 4.46 -13.60 22.25
N HIS A 125 5.03 -13.38 21.08
CA HIS A 125 6.43 -13.05 20.84
C HIS A 125 6.49 -11.82 19.91
N SER A 126 7.52 -10.99 20.03
CA SER A 126 7.71 -9.85 19.14
C SER A 126 7.79 -10.33 17.68
N LEU A 127 7.12 -9.60 16.78
CA LEU A 127 7.08 -9.95 15.36
C LEU A 127 8.18 -9.24 14.59
N GLN A 128 8.75 -9.93 13.62
CA GLN A 128 9.67 -9.40 12.61
C GLN A 128 8.99 -9.37 11.24
N GLU A 129 9.62 -8.73 10.25
CA GLU A 129 9.07 -8.66 8.89
C GLU A 129 8.89 -10.07 8.28
N GLU A 130 9.80 -11.00 8.61
CA GLU A 130 9.79 -12.39 8.16
C GLU A 130 8.55 -13.15 8.65
N ASP A 131 8.02 -12.82 9.82
CA ASP A 131 6.78 -13.42 10.33
C ASP A 131 5.60 -13.01 9.43
N PHE A 132 5.54 -11.72 9.07
CA PHE A 132 4.52 -11.21 8.15
C PHE A 132 4.67 -11.76 6.73
N GLN A 133 5.89 -12.03 6.26
CA GLN A 133 6.09 -12.72 4.99
C GLN A 133 5.46 -14.12 4.99
N GLN A 134 5.46 -14.80 6.15
CA GLN A 134 4.89 -16.14 6.30
C GLN A 134 3.37 -16.11 6.43
N ILE A 135 2.82 -15.27 7.32
CA ILE A 135 1.39 -15.29 7.67
C ILE A 135 0.52 -14.31 6.89
N GLY A 136 1.14 -13.30 6.27
CA GLY A 136 0.45 -12.19 5.62
C GLY A 136 0.31 -12.34 4.11
N GLU A 137 -0.55 -11.49 3.57
CA GLU A 137 -0.76 -11.23 2.15
C GLU A 137 -0.45 -9.77 1.84
N ILE A 138 -0.13 -9.48 0.58
CA ILE A 138 0.02 -8.11 0.12
C ILE A 138 -1.33 -7.38 0.16
N PRO A 139 -1.43 -6.25 0.87
CA PRO A 139 -2.66 -5.47 0.90
C PRO A 139 -2.87 -4.73 -0.44
N ILE A 140 -3.88 -5.14 -1.20
CA ILE A 140 -4.32 -4.40 -2.39
C ILE A 140 -5.48 -3.45 -2.05
N PRO A 141 -5.66 -2.36 -2.83
CA PRO A 141 -6.71 -1.40 -2.54
C PRO A 141 -8.11 -2.03 -2.51
N PRO A 142 -8.94 -1.74 -1.49
CA PRO A 142 -10.23 -2.41 -1.29
C PRO A 142 -11.23 -2.14 -2.43
N TYR A 143 -11.09 -1.02 -3.14
CA TYR A 143 -11.94 -0.69 -4.28
C TYR A 143 -11.76 -1.62 -5.49
N LEU A 144 -10.70 -2.43 -5.55
CA LEU A 144 -10.51 -3.43 -6.61
C LEU A 144 -11.50 -4.60 -6.51
N LYS A 145 -12.14 -4.80 -5.33
CA LYS A 145 -13.16 -5.83 -5.07
C LYS A 145 -12.71 -7.25 -5.46
N ARG A 146 -11.43 -7.57 -5.28
CA ARG A 146 -10.83 -8.90 -5.50
C ARG A 146 -9.81 -9.22 -4.41
N ASN A 147 -9.36 -10.47 -4.34
CA ASN A 147 -8.21 -10.84 -3.53
C ASN A 147 -6.91 -10.57 -4.29
N ALA A 148 -5.83 -10.39 -3.54
CA ALA A 148 -4.48 -10.36 -4.10
C ALA A 148 -4.13 -11.72 -4.69
N ASP A 149 -3.43 -11.71 -5.81
CA ASP A 149 -2.86 -12.91 -6.43
C ASP A 149 -1.33 -12.85 -6.44
N SER A 150 -0.69 -13.88 -7.02
CA SER A 150 0.77 -13.94 -7.11
C SER A 150 1.36 -12.83 -7.99
N GLU A 151 0.59 -12.30 -8.95
CA GLU A 151 1.04 -11.20 -9.78
C GLU A 151 1.11 -9.91 -8.96
N ASP A 152 0.15 -9.65 -8.06
CA ASP A 152 0.19 -8.49 -7.16
C ASP A 152 1.44 -8.48 -6.27
N GLU A 153 1.91 -9.64 -5.80
CA GLU A 153 3.12 -9.72 -4.97
C GLU A 153 4.36 -9.13 -5.69
N ILE A 154 4.36 -9.17 -7.03
CA ILE A 154 5.44 -8.68 -7.89
C ILE A 154 5.11 -7.28 -8.41
N ARG A 155 3.87 -7.08 -8.90
CA ARG A 155 3.45 -5.90 -9.65
C ARG A 155 2.99 -4.76 -8.78
N TYR A 156 2.53 -5.02 -7.55
CA TYR A 156 2.17 -4.00 -6.57
C TYR A 156 3.39 -3.52 -5.78
N GLN A 157 4.52 -3.38 -6.48
CA GLN A 157 5.77 -2.82 -6.02
C GLN A 157 6.35 -1.95 -7.13
N THR A 158 6.95 -0.82 -6.75
CA THR A 158 7.69 0.04 -7.68
C THR A 158 9.09 -0.54 -7.91
N LEU A 159 9.75 -0.14 -9.00
CA LEU A 159 11.16 -0.50 -9.23
C LEU A 159 12.12 0.12 -8.21
N PHE A 160 11.64 1.10 -7.44
CA PHE A 160 12.40 1.79 -6.40
C PHE A 160 12.26 1.11 -5.03
N ALA A 161 11.32 0.17 -4.88
CA ALA A 161 10.96 -0.44 -3.59
C ALA A 161 12.12 -1.23 -2.98
N LYS A 162 12.61 -0.78 -1.83
CA LYS A 162 13.71 -1.40 -1.06
C LYS A 162 13.35 -1.59 0.41
N THR A 163 12.91 -0.52 1.08
CA THR A 163 12.71 -0.50 2.53
C THR A 163 11.28 -0.93 2.90
N PRO A 164 11.05 -2.06 3.59
CA PRO A 164 9.71 -2.47 4.01
C PRO A 164 9.10 -1.47 4.99
N GLY A 165 7.77 -1.37 5.01
CA GLY A 165 7.05 -0.51 5.95
C GLY A 165 5.77 0.12 5.43
N SER A 166 5.56 0.11 4.11
CA SER A 166 4.34 0.67 3.53
C SER A 166 3.20 -0.36 3.52
N VAL A 167 1.97 0.10 3.74
CA VAL A 167 0.74 -0.68 3.59
C VAL A 167 0.15 -0.52 2.18
N ALA A 168 0.59 0.47 1.41
CA ALA A 168 0.17 0.66 0.03
C ALA A 168 1.35 1.05 -0.86
N ALA A 169 1.27 0.71 -2.15
CA ALA A 169 2.32 1.06 -3.10
C ALA A 169 2.24 2.55 -3.48
N PRO A 170 3.38 3.22 -3.70
CA PRO A 170 3.42 4.52 -4.40
C PRO A 170 2.97 4.35 -5.86
N THR A 171 1.66 4.47 -6.11
CA THR A 171 1.02 3.96 -7.32
C THR A 171 1.52 4.58 -8.63
N ALA A 172 1.88 5.86 -8.64
CA ALA A 172 2.46 6.50 -9.82
C ALA A 172 3.81 5.88 -10.24
N GLY A 173 4.60 5.42 -9.27
CA GLY A 173 5.86 4.73 -9.52
C GLY A 173 5.68 3.35 -10.17
N LEU A 174 4.46 2.79 -10.15
CA LEU A 174 4.17 1.49 -10.76
C LEU A 174 4.26 1.51 -12.29
N HIS A 175 4.21 2.68 -12.94
CA HIS A 175 4.26 2.77 -14.40
C HIS A 175 5.68 2.67 -14.99
N PHE A 176 6.71 2.88 -14.17
CA PHE A 176 8.10 2.82 -14.63
C PHE A 176 8.54 1.39 -14.88
N SER A 177 8.94 1.08 -16.11
CA SER A 177 9.60 -0.18 -16.48
C SER A 177 11.12 -0.06 -16.41
N GLU A 178 11.81 -1.20 -16.38
CA GLU A 178 13.28 -1.23 -16.42
C GLU A 178 13.83 -0.57 -17.69
N ASN A 179 13.11 -0.73 -18.81
CA ASN A 179 13.44 -0.09 -20.07
C ASN A 179 13.36 1.43 -19.98
N ILE A 180 12.26 1.98 -19.45
CA ILE A 180 12.15 3.43 -19.20
C ILE A 180 13.28 3.90 -18.29
N PHE A 181 13.52 3.20 -17.20
CA PHE A 181 14.56 3.58 -16.23
C PHE A 181 15.95 3.61 -16.85
N LYS A 182 16.28 2.61 -17.69
CA LYS A 182 17.54 2.55 -18.44
C LYS A 182 17.66 3.72 -19.40
N THR A 183 16.64 3.99 -20.22
CA THR A 183 16.67 5.10 -21.19
C THR A 183 16.78 6.47 -20.50
N LEU A 184 16.10 6.67 -19.38
CA LEU A 184 16.22 7.92 -18.61
C LEU A 184 17.63 8.10 -18.04
N LYS A 185 18.28 7.04 -17.57
CA LYS A 185 19.69 7.10 -17.15
C LYS A 185 20.63 7.44 -18.31
N GLU A 186 20.44 6.84 -19.48
CA GLU A 186 21.22 7.15 -20.69
C GLU A 186 21.05 8.61 -21.12
N LYS A 187 19.85 9.18 -20.92
CA LYS A 187 19.55 10.61 -21.12
C LYS A 187 20.05 11.51 -19.98
N LYS A 188 20.81 10.96 -19.03
CA LYS A 188 21.38 11.66 -17.86
C LYS A 188 20.32 12.38 -17.00
N ILE A 189 19.13 11.78 -16.90
CA ILE A 189 18.13 12.16 -15.90
C ILE A 189 18.61 11.67 -14.54
N GLN A 190 18.56 12.53 -13.54
CA GLN A 190 18.95 12.20 -12.17
C GLN A 190 17.80 11.50 -11.44
N PHE A 191 18.15 10.62 -10.52
CA PHE A 191 17.20 9.96 -9.64
C PHE A 191 17.63 10.15 -8.19
N CYS A 192 16.70 10.55 -7.34
CA CYS A 192 16.85 10.47 -5.89
C CYS A 192 15.66 9.75 -5.27
N THR A 193 15.82 9.33 -4.02
CA THR A 193 14.78 8.61 -3.30
C THR A 193 14.50 9.26 -1.96
N LEU A 194 13.24 9.15 -1.54
CA LEU A 194 12.79 9.45 -0.18
C LEU A 194 12.11 8.22 0.43
N GLU A 195 12.01 8.19 1.75
CA GLU A 195 11.24 7.18 2.48
C GLU A 195 9.94 7.80 2.96
N LEU A 196 8.81 7.43 2.36
CA LEU A 196 7.47 7.79 2.84
C LEU A 196 6.70 6.51 3.12
N LYS A 197 6.43 6.22 4.40
CA LYS A 197 5.66 5.02 4.79
C LYS A 197 4.18 5.29 4.53
N VAL A 198 3.67 4.71 3.45
CA VAL A 198 2.29 4.90 3.03
C VAL A 198 1.38 4.09 3.94
N GLY A 199 0.52 4.78 4.68
CA GLY A 199 -0.38 4.17 5.66
C GLY A 199 -1.67 3.65 5.04
N TYR A 200 -2.44 2.85 5.79
CA TYR A 200 -3.76 2.40 5.33
C TYR A 200 -4.76 3.55 5.13
N GLY A 201 -4.53 4.71 5.77
CA GLY A 201 -5.37 5.90 5.58
C GLY A 201 -5.40 6.39 4.13
N THR A 202 -4.41 6.05 3.30
CA THR A 202 -4.43 6.31 1.86
C THR A 202 -5.64 5.67 1.15
N PHE A 203 -6.24 4.62 1.70
CA PHE A 203 -7.48 4.03 1.16
C PHE A 203 -8.77 4.63 1.71
N GLN A 204 -8.69 5.55 2.68
CA GLN A 204 -9.88 6.18 3.21
C GLN A 204 -10.41 7.23 2.22
N PRO A 205 -11.73 7.26 1.98
CA PRO A 205 -12.32 8.28 1.13
C PRO A 205 -12.12 9.66 1.77
N LEU A 206 -11.78 10.65 0.94
CA LEU A 206 -11.90 12.05 1.32
C LEU A 206 -13.39 12.39 1.44
N THR A 207 -13.80 12.82 2.63
CA THR A 207 -15.13 13.39 2.88
C THR A 207 -14.99 14.90 3.10
N GLU A 208 -16.04 15.66 2.78
CA GLU A 208 -16.06 17.11 3.03
C GLU A 208 -15.82 17.43 4.52
N GLU A 209 -16.38 16.62 5.41
CA GLU A 209 -16.17 16.73 6.86
C GLU A 209 -14.69 16.53 7.24
N ASN A 210 -14.02 15.53 6.67
CA ASN A 210 -12.60 15.27 6.95
C ASN A 210 -11.72 16.42 6.47
N PHE A 211 -12.05 17.02 5.33
CA PHE A 211 -11.33 18.16 4.75
C PHE A 211 -11.51 19.42 5.62
N GLN A 212 -12.75 19.76 5.99
CA GLN A 212 -13.05 20.94 6.81
C GLN A 212 -12.42 20.84 8.21
N ASN A 213 -12.39 19.65 8.80
CA ASN A 213 -11.88 19.45 10.16
C ASN A 213 -10.39 19.07 10.21
N GLN A 214 -9.66 19.11 9.09
CA GLN A 214 -8.24 18.72 8.99
C GLN A 214 -7.93 17.32 9.56
N LYS A 215 -8.88 16.39 9.47
CA LYS A 215 -8.76 15.01 9.99
C LYS A 215 -8.13 14.05 8.98
N LEU A 216 -7.37 14.58 8.02
CA LEU A 216 -6.68 13.77 7.02
C LEU A 216 -5.58 12.95 7.69
N HIS A 217 -5.41 11.72 7.21
CA HIS A 217 -4.33 10.85 7.63
C HIS A 217 -2.97 11.53 7.38
N ARG A 218 -2.07 11.43 8.37
CA ARG A 218 -0.70 11.94 8.27
C ARG A 218 0.27 10.80 8.01
N GLU A 219 1.26 11.06 7.18
CA GLU A 219 2.32 10.11 6.86
C GLU A 219 3.67 10.73 7.21
N ASP A 220 4.59 9.91 7.69
CA ASP A 220 5.95 10.33 8.04
C ASP A 220 6.88 10.12 6.84
N PHE A 221 7.77 11.09 6.59
CA PHE A 221 8.73 11.04 5.50
C PHE A 221 10.15 11.39 5.95
N PHE A 222 11.15 10.79 5.30
CA PHE A 222 12.58 10.95 5.55
C PHE A 222 13.38 11.04 4.26
#